data_AF-A0A7S2CV59-F1
#
_entry.id   AF-A0A7S2CV59-F1
#
_cell.length_a   1.000
_cell.length_b   1.000
_cell.length_c   1.000
_cell.angle_alpha   90.00
_cell.angle_beta   90.00
_cell.angle_gamma   90.00
#
_symmetry.space_group_name_H-M   'P 1'
#
loop_
_entity.id
_entity.type
_entity.pdbx_description
1 polymer ?
#
loop_
_entity_poly.entity_id
_entity_poly.type
_entity_poly.pdbx_seq_one_letter_code
_entity_poly.pdbx_strand_id
1 'polypeptide(L)'
;AAESTLQILNGTYTVPSGSPYSESIHDLVRSMLIKDPHERPTAESILERVRALRERAMRAAAKPAEVATPASSPLSPKTSLSASPTAPPTAPPSVPRPAPPNA
;
A
#
# COMPACT_ATOMS: atom_id res chain seq x y z
N ALA A 1 6.10 -25.61 -4.71
CA ALA A 1 6.18 -25.76 -3.24
C ALA A 1 7.46 -25.13 -2.67
N ALA A 2 8.65 -25.41 -3.22
CA ALA A 2 9.93 -24.89 -2.70
C ALA A 2 10.03 -23.36 -2.63
N GLU A 3 9.44 -22.63 -3.58
CA GLU A 3 9.45 -21.16 -3.61
C GLU A 3 8.75 -20.54 -2.38
N SER A 4 7.62 -21.11 -1.95
CA SER A 4 6.86 -20.66 -0.78
C SER A 4 7.64 -20.89 0.52
N THR A 5 8.38 -21.99 0.62
CA THR A 5 9.25 -22.27 1.77
C THR A 5 10.37 -21.25 1.91
N LEU A 6 11.00 -20.84 0.79
CA LEU A 6 12.07 -19.83 0.81
C LEU A 6 11.55 -18.44 1.21
N GLN A 7 10.35 -18.07 0.77
CA GLN A 7 9.74 -16.79 1.12
C GLN A 7 9.49 -16.68 2.64
N ILE A 8 9.04 -17.77 3.28
CA ILE A 8 8.82 -17.82 4.73
C ILE A 8 10.17 -17.67 5.47
N LEU A 9 11.20 -18.41 5.06
CA LEU A 9 12.52 -18.36 5.68
C LEU A 9 13.21 -17.00 5.52
N ASN A 10 12.91 -16.29 4.43
CA ASN A 10 13.45 -14.96 4.18
C ASN A 10 12.60 -13.83 4.79
N GLY A 11 11.39 -14.13 5.27
CA GLY A 11 10.46 -13.10 5.73
C GLY A 11 10.06 -12.16 4.60
N THR A 12 10.04 -12.63 3.35
CA THR A 12 9.72 -11.80 2.19
C THR A 12 8.21 -11.72 2.02
N TYR A 13 7.64 -10.55 2.31
CA TYR A 13 6.25 -10.23 2.06
C TYR A 13 6.10 -8.75 1.71
N THR A 14 4.99 -8.40 1.07
CA THR A 14 4.68 -7.03 0.67
C THR A 14 3.28 -6.68 1.13
N VAL A 15 3.13 -5.52 1.76
CA VAL A 15 1.80 -4.94 2.03
C VAL A 15 1.33 -4.21 0.77
N PRO A 16 0.13 -4.50 0.23
CA PRO A 16 -0.38 -3.81 -0.95
C PRO A 16 -0.55 -2.31 -0.71
N SER A 17 -0.13 -1.48 -1.68
CA SER A 17 -0.24 -0.01 -1.62
C SER A 17 -1.68 0.51 -1.58
N GLY A 18 -2.64 -0.27 -2.08
CA GLY A 18 -4.07 0.04 -2.02
C GLY A 18 -4.81 -0.58 -0.81
N SER A 19 -4.08 -0.98 0.23
CA SER A 19 -4.71 -1.60 1.40
C SER A 19 -5.65 -0.61 2.11
N PRO A 20 -6.89 -1.01 2.45
CA PRO A 20 -7.84 -0.14 3.17
C PRO A 20 -7.48 0.04 4.65
N TYR A 21 -6.48 -0.69 5.14
CA TYR A 21 -6.05 -0.63 6.53
C TYR A 21 -5.08 0.53 6.75
N SER A 22 -5.09 1.05 7.97
CA SER A 22 -4.18 2.13 8.36
C SER A 22 -2.74 1.63 8.47
N GLU A 23 -1.79 2.55 8.31
CA GLU A 23 -0.35 2.29 8.49
C GLU A 23 -0.03 1.62 9.83
N SER A 24 -0.81 1.94 10.89
CA SER A 24 -0.64 1.32 12.21
C SER A 24 -0.95 -0.18 12.23
N ILE A 25 -1.90 -0.64 11.42
CA ILE A 25 -2.18 -2.07 11.25
C ILE A 25 -1.07 -2.73 10.44
N HIS A 26 -0.57 -2.06 9.39
CA HIS A 26 0.57 -2.57 8.61
C HIS A 26 1.83 -2.67 9.45
N ASP A 27 2.07 -1.74 10.36
CA ASP A 27 3.17 -1.77 11.30
C ASP A 27 3.04 -2.89 12.34
N LEU A 28 1.82 -3.16 12.81
CA LEU A 28 1.55 -4.32 13.66
C LEU A 28 1.89 -5.64 12.94
N VAL A 29 1.41 -5.81 11.70
CA VAL A 29 1.74 -6.98 10.87
C VAL A 29 3.25 -7.11 10.68
N ARG A 30 3.95 -6.00 10.42
CA ARG A 30 5.42 -6.00 10.31
C ARG A 30 6.11 -6.46 11.57
N SER A 31 5.65 -6.01 12.74
CA SER A 31 6.23 -6.43 14.01
C SER A 31 6.01 -7.92 14.31
N MET A 32 4.93 -8.52 13.82
CA MET A 32 4.64 -9.94 14.04
C MET A 32 5.40 -10.86 13.08
N LEU A 33 5.74 -10.38 11.88
CA LEU A 33 6.40 -11.14 10.82
C LEU A 33 7.93 -10.97 10.81
N ILE A 34 8.52 -10.58 11.94
CA ILE A 34 9.97 -10.53 12.11
C ILE A 34 10.55 -11.95 11.98
N LYS A 35 11.64 -12.04 11.20
CA LYS A 35 12.34 -13.30 10.89
C LYS A 35 12.97 -13.93 12.12
N ASP A 36 13.63 -13.13 12.96
CA ASP A 36 14.20 -13.60 14.22
C ASP A 36 13.08 -13.77 15.26
N PRO A 37 12.85 -14.99 15.81
CA PRO A 37 11.86 -15.20 16.85
C PRO A 37 12.17 -14.45 18.16
N HIS A 38 13.44 -14.14 18.46
CA HIS A 38 13.81 -13.44 19.69
C HIS A 38 13.46 -11.95 19.65
N GLU A 39 13.41 -11.36 18.45
CA GLU A 39 12.97 -9.99 18.23
C GLU A 39 11.45 -9.86 18.12
N ARG A 40 10.73 -10.99 18.01
CA ARG A 40 9.29 -10.99 17.85
C ARG A 40 8.60 -10.60 19.17
N PRO A 41 7.62 -9.69 19.14
CA PRO A 41 6.89 -9.31 20.34
C PRO A 41 6.10 -10.50 20.91
N THR A 42 5.92 -10.48 22.24
CA THR A 42 5.08 -11.46 22.93
C THR A 42 3.60 -11.24 22.62
N ALA A 43 2.79 -12.28 22.84
CA ALA A 43 1.34 -12.19 22.67
C ALA A 43 0.73 -11.07 23.53
N GLU A 44 1.22 -10.87 24.75
CA GLU A 44 0.77 -9.80 25.65
C GLU A 44 1.00 -8.41 25.07
N SER A 45 2.21 -8.15 24.55
CA SER A 45 2.57 -6.88 23.92
C SER A 45 1.71 -6.60 22.68
N ILE A 46 1.43 -7.63 21.87
CA ILE A 46 0.55 -7.51 20.71
C ILE A 46 -0.87 -7.14 21.14
N LEU A 47 -1.42 -7.81 22.15
CA LEU A 47 -2.77 -7.55 22.64
C LEU A 47 -2.92 -6.14 23.22
N GLU A 48 -1.91 -5.67 23.95
CA GLU A 48 -1.85 -4.30 24.45
C GLU A 48 -1.88 -3.30 23.29
N ARG A 49 -1.06 -3.52 22.26
CA ARG A 49 -0.98 -2.67 21.07
C ARG A 49 -2.30 -2.64 20.30
N VAL A 50 -2.99 -3.78 20.17
CA VAL A 50 -4.32 -3.87 19.54
C VAL A 50 -5.37 -3.08 20.33
N ARG A 51 -5.37 -3.17 21.67
CA ARG A 51 -6.28 -2.38 22.52
C ARG A 51 -6.04 -0.88 22.32
N ALA A 52 -4.79 -0.45 22.35
CA ALA A 52 -4.43 0.96 22.15
C ALA A 52 -4.88 1.48 20.77
N LEU A 53 -4.72 0.69 19.71
CA LEU A 53 -5.18 1.07 18.36
C LEU A 53 -6.70 1.18 18.27
N ARG A 54 -7.43 0.26 18.91
CA ARG A 54 -8.89 0.29 18.96
C ARG A 54 -9.40 1.52 19.70
N GLU A 55 -8.82 1.86 20.85
CA GLU A 55 -9.17 3.06 21.62
C GLU A 55 -8.89 4.34 20.83
N ARG A 56 -7.75 4.40 20.13
CA ARG A 56 -7.43 5.55 19.26
C ARG A 56 -8.45 5.70 18.14
N ALA A 57 -8.84 4.60 17.50
CA ALA A 57 -9.84 4.61 16.44
C ALA A 57 -11.21 5.11 16.95
N MET A 58 -11.64 4.64 18.14
CA MET A 58 -12.89 5.10 18.76
C MET A 58 -12.84 6.58 19.13
N ARG A 59 -11.71 7.07 19.67
CA ARG A 59 -11.54 8.49 20.01
C ARG A 59 -11.52 9.38 18.77
N ALA A 60 -10.89 8.93 17.69
CA ALA A 60 -10.89 9.63 16.40
C ALA A 60 -12.30 9.70 15.80
N ALA A 61 -13.11 8.65 15.95
CA ALA A 61 -14.51 8.66 15.50
C ALA A 61 -15.43 9.55 16.36
N ALA A 62 -15.12 9.73 17.65
CA ALA A 62 -15.92 10.54 18.58
C ALA A 62 -15.65 12.04 18.51
N LYS A 63 -14.53 12.48 17.92
CA LYS A 63 -14.20 13.90 17.80
C LYS A 63 -14.61 14.39 16.41
N PRO A 64 -15.69 15.18 16.26
CA PRO A 64 -15.93 15.84 14.98
C PRO A 64 -14.77 16.79 14.70
N ALA A 65 -14.26 16.71 13.48
CA ALA A 65 -13.23 17.59 12.95
C ALA A 65 -13.75 19.03 12.93
N GLU A 66 -13.51 19.78 14.00
CA GLU A 66 -13.65 21.23 13.99
C GLU A 66 -12.25 21.86 13.88
N VAL A 67 -12.12 22.74 12.90
CA VAL A 67 -11.00 23.65 12.53
C VAL A 67 -9.89 23.08 11.62
N ALA A 68 -10.14 23.14 10.31
CA ALA A 68 -9.39 24.02 9.40
C ALA A 68 -10.15 24.21 8.07
N THR A 69 -10.77 25.38 7.94
CA THR A 69 -11.44 25.89 6.74
C THR A 69 -10.46 26.13 5.58
N PRO A 70 -10.90 25.97 4.31
CA PRO A 70 -10.12 26.27 3.10
C PRO A 70 -10.32 27.72 2.65
N ALA A 71 -9.23 28.49 2.50
CA ALA A 71 -9.10 29.71 1.67
C ALA A 71 -7.63 30.16 1.78
N SER A 72 -6.87 30.44 0.72
CA SER A 72 -7.21 31.36 -0.35
C SER A 72 -6.39 31.05 -1.61
N SER A 73 -7.06 30.99 -2.76
CA SER A 73 -6.47 31.43 -4.04
C SER A 73 -6.58 32.95 -4.13
N PRO A 74 -5.66 33.63 -4.84
CA PRO A 74 -6.14 34.49 -5.93
C PRO A 74 -5.32 34.40 -7.23
N LEU A 75 -6.06 34.22 -8.32
CA LEU A 75 -6.01 34.87 -9.65
C LEU A 75 -4.69 34.95 -10.47
N SER A 76 -4.70 34.16 -11.56
CA SER A 76 -4.30 34.30 -12.99
C SER A 76 -4.01 35.73 -13.56
N PRO A 77 -3.49 35.99 -14.81
CA PRO A 77 -3.59 35.15 -16.03
C PRO A 77 -2.57 35.33 -17.22
N LYS A 78 -2.81 34.55 -18.30
CA LYS A 78 -2.68 34.82 -19.78
C LYS A 78 -1.43 34.43 -20.60
N THR A 79 -1.72 33.58 -21.61
CA THR A 79 -1.28 33.55 -23.04
C THR A 79 0.21 33.24 -23.33
N SER A 80 0.63 32.44 -24.31
CA SER A 80 0.11 32.22 -25.67
C SER A 80 0.71 30.94 -26.31
N LEU A 81 0.11 30.53 -27.43
CA LEU A 81 0.36 29.37 -28.28
C LEU A 81 1.80 29.26 -28.83
N SER A 82 2.30 28.04 -29.10
CA SER A 82 2.83 27.65 -30.44
C SER A 82 3.24 26.16 -30.54
N ALA A 83 2.75 25.50 -31.61
CA ALA A 83 3.14 24.28 -32.35
C ALA A 83 4.52 23.61 -32.12
N SER A 84 4.85 22.33 -32.40
CA SER A 84 4.30 21.08 -33.02
C SER A 84 5.44 19.99 -32.91
N PRO A 85 5.53 18.87 -33.68
CA PRO A 85 4.76 17.60 -33.70
C PRO A 85 5.62 16.29 -33.59
N THR A 86 4.98 15.10 -33.68
CA THR A 86 5.51 13.75 -34.07
C THR A 86 6.02 12.84 -32.93
N ALA A 87 5.44 11.67 -32.59
CA ALA A 87 5.24 10.45 -33.40
C ALA A 87 4.14 9.49 -32.82
N PRO A 88 3.61 8.51 -33.61
CA PRO A 88 2.51 7.60 -33.25
C PRO A 88 2.98 6.26 -32.58
N PRO A 89 2.08 5.31 -32.22
CA PRO A 89 2.25 4.38 -31.11
C PRO A 89 3.00 3.10 -31.49
N THR A 90 3.75 2.51 -30.55
CA THR A 90 4.28 1.15 -30.71
C THR A 90 3.57 0.21 -29.73
N ALA A 91 2.80 -0.71 -30.32
CA ALA A 91 2.03 -1.75 -29.67
C ALA A 91 2.88 -2.72 -28.82
N PRO A 92 2.27 -3.46 -27.87
CA PRO A 92 2.94 -4.54 -27.16
C PRO A 92 3.30 -5.70 -28.11
N PRO A 93 4.43 -6.40 -27.90
CA PRO A 93 4.71 -7.62 -28.65
C PRO A 93 3.71 -8.71 -28.25
N SER A 94 2.95 -9.17 -29.24
CA SER A 94 2.08 -10.35 -29.11
C SER A 94 2.94 -11.61 -29.06
N VAL A 95 2.93 -12.31 -27.93
CA VAL A 95 3.55 -13.64 -27.81
C VAL A 95 2.67 -14.64 -28.58
N PRO A 96 3.20 -15.42 -29.54
CA PRO A 96 2.44 -16.46 -30.20
C PRO A 96 2.09 -17.58 -29.20
N ARG A 97 0.80 -17.85 -29.06
CA ARG A 97 0.25 -18.98 -28.30
C ARG A 97 0.60 -20.30 -29.02
N PRO A 98 1.27 -21.27 -28.37
CA PRO A 98 1.44 -22.60 -28.94
C PRO A 98 0.07 -23.29 -29.08
N ALA A 99 -0.14 -23.97 -30.22
CA ALA A 99 -1.33 -24.78 -30.47
C ALA A 99 -1.41 -25.96 -29.48
N PRO A 100 -2.62 -26.42 -29.10
CA PRO A 100 -2.77 -27.66 -28.35
C PRO A 100 -2.37 -28.86 -29.24
N PRO A 101 -1.64 -29.85 -28.74
CA PRO A 101 -1.50 -31.12 -29.45
C PRO A 101 -2.87 -31.83 -29.47
N ASN A 102 -3.37 -32.07 -30.68
CA ASN A 102 -4.36 -33.12 -30.94
C ASN A 102 -3.64 -34.47 -30.81
N ALA A 103 -3.94 -35.21 -29.75
CA ALA A 103 -3.98 -36.68 -29.68
C ALA A 103 -4.38 -37.11 -28.27
#